data_AF-A0A504YPB7-F1
#
_entry.id   AF-A0A504YPB7-F1
#
_cell.length_a   1.000
_cell.length_b   1.000
_cell.length_c   1.000
_cell.angle_alpha   90.00
_cell.angle_beta   90.00
_cell.angle_gamma   90.00
#
_symmetry.space_group_name_H-M   'P 1'
#
loop_
_entity.id
_entity.type
_entity.pdbx_description
1 polymer ?
#
loop_
_entity_poly.entity_id
_entity_poly.type
_entity_poly.pdbx_seq_one_letter_code
_entity_poly.pdbx_strand_id
1 'polypeptide(L)' 'MGSFRFQIVTVILLCLFLSSSNHIWARECIHHCHKRLAICNQYCLDMNVGVTCQTKCVKGYEKCTTTRCGLNDRY' A
#
# COMPACT_ATOMS: atom_id res chain seq x y z
N MET A 1 12.00 35.50 -25.35
CA MET A 1 11.65 35.11 -23.96
C MET A 1 10.33 34.35 -23.95
N GLY A 2 10.33 33.05 -24.29
CA GLY A 2 9.10 32.25 -24.40
C GLY A 2 9.29 30.79 -23.96
N SER A 3 10.37 30.14 -24.40
CA SER A 3 10.59 28.71 -24.10
C SER A 3 10.84 28.38 -22.62
N PHE A 4 11.48 29.27 -21.85
CA PHE A 4 11.85 28.98 -20.46
C PHE A 4 10.63 28.83 -19.53
N ARG A 5 9.58 29.63 -19.77
CA ARG A 5 8.34 29.57 -18.98
C ARG A 5 7.54 28.30 -19.26
N PHE A 6 7.52 27.83 -20.51
CA PHE A 6 6.86 26.58 -20.89
C PHE A 6 7.57 25.36 -20.29
N GLN A 7 8.90 25.33 -20.29
CA GLN A 7 9.68 24.23 -19.72
C GLN A 7 9.45 24.05 -18.21
N ILE A 8 9.35 25.15 -17.45
CA ILE A 8 9.09 25.08 -16.01
C ILE A 8 7.71 24.48 -15.73
N VAL A 9 6.68 24.92 -16.47
CA VAL A 9 5.30 24.42 -16.29
C VAL A 9 5.21 22.93 -16.60
N THR A 10 5.87 22.46 -17.67
CA THR A 10 5.86 21.03 -18.02
C THR A 10 6.55 20.17 -16.96
N VAL A 11 7.63 20.65 -16.36
CA VAL A 11 8.33 19.94 -15.28
C VAL A 11 7.45 19.86 -14.02
N ILE A 12 6.80 20.96 -13.63
CA ILE A 12 5.91 20.98 -12.47
C ILE A 12 4.73 20.01 -12.67
N LEU A 13 4.12 20.00 -13.86
CA LEU A 13 3.04 19.08 -14.20
C LEU A 13 3.50 17.62 -14.11
N LEU A 14 4.67 17.29 -14.68
CA LEU A 14 5.25 15.95 -14.59
C LEU A 14 5.46 15.52 -13.13
N CYS A 15 6.06 16.38 -12.29
CA CYS A 15 6.27 16.10 -10.88
C CYS A 15 4.96 15.83 -10.13
N LEU A 16 3.92 16.64 -10.36
CA LEU A 16 2.61 16.47 -9.72
C LEU A 16 1.94 15.14 -10.16
N PHE A 17 2.01 14.80 -11.44
CA PHE A 17 1.49 13.54 -11.97
C PHE A 17 2.23 12.33 -11.37
N LEU A 18 3.56 12.39 -11.29
CA LEU A 18 4.39 11.35 -10.70
C LEU A 18 4.07 11.16 -9.20
N SER A 19 4.01 12.24 -8.42
CA SER A 19 3.67 12.19 -6.99
C SER A 19 2.26 11.64 -6.74
N SER A 20 1.27 12.07 -7.52
CA SER A 20 -0.12 11.59 -7.40
C SER A 20 -0.22 10.10 -7.68
N SER A 21 0.42 9.63 -8.75
CA SER A 21 0.40 8.22 -9.14
C SER A 21 1.04 7.34 -8.05
N ASN A 22 2.17 7.75 -7.48
CA ASN A 22 2.84 7.03 -6.39
C ASN A 22 1.96 6.91 -5.13
N HIS A 23 1.27 8.00 -4.73
CA HIS A 23 0.37 7.97 -3.58
C HIS A 23 -0.88 7.10 -3.79
N ILE A 24 -1.44 7.12 -5.00
CA ILE A 24 -2.60 6.29 -5.36
C ILE A 24 -2.20 4.81 -5.32
N TRP A 25 -1.06 4.45 -5.91
CA TRP A 25 -0.55 3.08 -5.91
C TRP A 25 -0.24 2.56 -4.50
N ALA A 26 0.39 3.38 -3.65
CA ALA A 26 0.67 3.01 -2.27
C ALA A 26 -0.63 2.74 -1.48
N ARG A 27 -1.64 3.60 -1.65
CA ARG A 27 -2.94 3.44 -0.98
C ARG A 27 -3.69 2.20 -1.44
N GLU A 28 -3.76 1.97 -2.75
CA GLU A 28 -4.41 0.79 -3.35
C GLU A 28 -3.75 -0.51 -2.84
N CYS A 29 -2.43 -0.50 -2.74
CA CYS A 29 -1.68 -1.65 -2.26
C CYS A 29 -1.93 -1.96 -0.78
N ILE A 30 -1.83 -0.95 0.10
CA ILE A 30 -2.12 -1.10 1.53
C ILE A 30 -3.55 -1.59 1.73
N HIS A 31 -4.51 -1.01 1.00
CA HIS A 31 -5.92 -1.40 1.05
C HIS A 31 -6.12 -2.88 0.67
N HIS A 32 -5.43 -3.36 -0.36
CA HIS A 32 -5.44 -4.78 -0.73
C HIS A 32 -4.94 -5.70 0.39
N CYS A 33 -3.80 -5.37 1.00
CA CYS A 33 -3.23 -6.18 2.08
C CYS A 33 -4.09 -6.14 3.35
N HIS A 34 -4.64 -4.97 3.70
CA HIS A 34 -5.58 -4.83 4.82
C HIS A 34 -6.86 -5.66 4.61
N LYS A 35 -7.41 -5.66 3.39
CA LYS A 35 -8.59 -6.47 3.06
C LYS A 35 -8.33 -7.96 3.31
N ARG A 36 -7.15 -8.46 2.93
CA ARG A 36 -6.74 -9.85 3.21
C ARG A 36 -6.62 -10.13 4.71
N LEU A 37 -6.04 -9.21 5.47
CA LEU A 37 -5.93 -9.32 6.93
C LEU A 37 -7.32 -9.42 7.58
N ALA A 38 -8.26 -8.56 7.18
CA ALA A 38 -9.61 -8.55 7.70
C ALA A 38 -10.34 -9.89 7.44
N ILE A 39 -10.27 -10.40 6.21
CA ILE A 39 -10.88 -11.70 5.84
C ILE A 39 -10.28 -12.84 6.68
N CYS A 40 -8.95 -12.85 6.83
CA CYS A 40 -8.26 -13.89 7.61
C CYS A 40 -8.65 -13.83 9.09
N ASN A 41 -8.67 -12.63 9.69
CA ASN A 41 -9.09 -12.45 11.07
C ASN A 41 -10.54 -12.86 11.29
N GLN A 42 -11.44 -12.54 10.36
CA GLN A 42 -12.84 -12.93 10.44
C GLN A 42 -12.98 -14.46 10.38
N TYR A 43 -12.25 -15.12 9.47
CA TYR A 43 -12.19 -16.59 9.45
C TYR A 43 -11.69 -17.19 10.77
N CYS A 44 -10.66 -16.59 11.39
CA CYS A 44 -10.16 -17.05 12.68
C CYS A 44 -11.20 -16.92 13.81
N LEU A 45 -12.03 -15.86 13.76
CA LEU A 45 -13.13 -15.64 14.69
C LEU A 45 -14.25 -16.66 14.46
N ASP A 46 -14.69 -16.84 13.21
CA ASP A 46 -15.78 -17.74 12.83
C ASP A 46 -15.46 -19.20 13.21
N MET A 47 -14.21 -19.61 13.03
CA MET A 47 -13.75 -20.97 13.32
C MET A 47 -13.25 -21.16 14.77
N ASN A 48 -13.30 -20.09 15.59
CA ASN A 48 -12.88 -20.07 16.99
C ASN A 48 -11.45 -20.63 17.24
N VAL A 49 -10.53 -20.37 16.30
CA VAL A 49 -9.19 -21.01 16.21
C VAL A 49 -8.17 -20.34 17.15
N GLY A 50 -8.59 -19.31 17.89
CA GLY A 50 -7.77 -18.63 18.89
C GLY A 50 -6.63 -17.76 18.32
N VAL A 51 -5.79 -17.27 19.23
CA VAL A 51 -4.76 -16.23 18.97
C VAL A 51 -3.72 -16.65 17.93
N THR A 52 -3.40 -17.95 17.84
CA THR A 52 -2.42 -18.50 16.91
C THR A 52 -2.81 -18.30 15.45
N CYS A 53 -4.11 -18.29 15.14
CA CYS A 53 -4.64 -18.03 13.81
C CYS A 53 -4.45 -16.56 13.42
N GLN A 54 -4.81 -15.64 14.32
CA GLN A 54 -4.65 -14.19 14.12
C GLN A 54 -3.18 -13.81 13.90
N THR A 55 -2.25 -14.40 14.66
CA THR A 55 -0.81 -14.18 14.46
C THR A 55 -0.33 -14.59 13.06
N LYS A 56 -0.89 -15.67 12.48
CA LYS A 56 -0.58 -16.06 11.09
C LYS A 56 -1.16 -15.06 10.09
N CYS A 57 -2.34 -14.50 10.34
CA CYS A 57 -2.94 -13.46 9.52
C CYS A 57 -2.08 -12.19 9.49
N VAL A 58 -1.59 -11.75 10.66
CA VAL A 58 -0.69 -10.59 10.78
C VAL A 58 0.62 -10.81 10.03
N LYS A 59 1.26 -12.00 10.18
CA LYS A 59 2.45 -12.35 9.39
C LYS A 59 2.17 -12.36 7.87
N GLY A 60 0.97 -12.80 7.48
CA GLY A 60 0.52 -12.74 6.08
C GLY A 60 0.38 -11.31 5.56
N TYR A 61 -0.12 -10.41 6.41
CA TYR A 61 -0.19 -8.98 6.13
C TYR A 61 1.20 -8.36 5.94
N GLU A 62 2.13 -8.58 6.88
CA GLU A 62 3.51 -8.08 6.80
C GLU A 62 4.21 -8.55 5.52
N LYS A 63 4.00 -9.82 5.14
CA LYS A 63 4.54 -10.35 3.89
C LYS A 63 3.92 -9.65 2.68
N CYS A 64 2.61 -9.39 2.71
CA CYS A 64 1.90 -8.70 1.62
C CYS A 64 2.39 -7.26 1.45
N THR A 65 2.51 -6.49 2.54
CA THR A 65 2.98 -5.11 2.47
C THR A 65 4.43 -5.02 2.00
N THR A 66 5.28 -5.94 2.46
CA THR A 66 6.69 -6.02 2.04
C THR A 66 6.82 -6.39 0.55
N THR A 67 6.14 -7.43 0.08
CA THR A 67 6.33 -7.91 -1.31
C THR A 67 5.54 -7.11 -2.34
N ARG A 68 4.34 -6.65 -2.00
CA ARG A 68 3.44 -6.00 -2.95
C ARG A 68 3.57 -4.48 -2.92
N CYS A 69 3.73 -3.89 -1.73
CA CYS A 69 3.76 -2.44 -1.59
C CYS A 69 5.19 -1.89 -1.52
N GLY A 70 6.20 -2.76 -1.38
CA GLY A 70 7.57 -2.34 -1.11
C GLY A 70 7.69 -1.61 0.23
N LEU A 71 6.66 -1.69 1.08
CA LEU A 71 6.63 -1.12 2.42
C LEU A 71 7.30 -2.12 3.33
N ASN A 72 8.61 -1.96 3.48
CA ASN A 72 9.34 -2.65 4.52
C ASN A 72 9.10 -1.89 5.83
N ASP A 73 7.94 -2.10 6.46
CA ASP A 73 7.58 -1.54 7.78
C ASP A 73 8.42 -2.13 8.94
N ARG A 74 9.61 -2.67 8.65
CA ARG A 74 10.62 -3.00 9.65
C ARG A 74 11.50 -1.78 9.88
N TYR A 75 10.95 -0.78 10.60
CA TYR A 75 11.64 0.43 11.08
C TYR A 75 12.17 1.39 10.01
#